data_AF-A0A0V9UP72-F1
#
_entry.id   AF-A0A0V9UP72-F1
#
_cell.length_a   1.000
_cell.length_b   1.000
_cell.length_c   1.000
_cell.angle_alpha   90.00
_cell.angle_beta   90.00
_cell.angle_gamma   90.00
#
_symmetry.space_group_name_H-M   'P 1'
#
loop_
_entity.id
_entity.type
_entity.pdbx_description
1 polymer ?
#
loop_
_entity_poly.entity_id
_entity_poly.type
_entity_poly.pdbx_seq_one_letter_code
_entity_poly.pdbx_strand_id
1 'polypeptide(L)'
;MRVYLGADHAGFERKNEIIEHLKKNGHEPIDCGAFEYDALDDYPAFCIEAARRTVADKGSLGIVLGGSGNGEQIAANKVPGARCALAWSVDTAKLAREHNNAQLIGIGGRMHSLEETLAIVDAFVSTKWSNEERHQRRIDILAEYEKTGEAPAVPGAPA
;
A
#
# COMPACT_ATOMS: atom_id res chain seq x y z
N MET A 1 -12.59 -7.83 5.04
CA MET A 1 -11.62 -8.29 4.01
C MET A 1 -10.27 -8.52 4.66
N ARG A 2 -9.40 -9.34 4.07
CA ARG A 2 -8.05 -9.53 4.59
C ARG A 2 -7.15 -8.34 4.25
N VAL A 3 -6.42 -7.85 5.24
CA VAL A 3 -5.49 -6.72 5.09
C VAL A 3 -4.15 -7.08 5.71
N TYR A 4 -3.07 -7.10 4.93
CA TYR A 4 -1.72 -7.37 5.43
C TYR A 4 -1.04 -6.08 5.87
N LEU A 5 -0.52 -6.03 7.10
CA LEU A 5 0.12 -4.83 7.64
C LEU A 5 1.60 -5.06 7.91
N GLY A 6 2.45 -4.12 7.47
CA GLY A 6 3.88 -4.11 7.76
C GLY A 6 4.30 -2.73 8.26
N ALA A 7 5.18 -2.65 9.27
CA ALA A 7 5.69 -1.38 9.77
C ALA A 7 7.08 -1.51 10.38
N ASP A 8 7.87 -0.44 10.31
CA ASP A 8 9.03 -0.25 11.20
C ASP A 8 8.61 0.38 12.54
N HIS A 9 9.58 0.66 13.40
CA HIS A 9 9.40 1.33 14.68
C HIS A 9 8.66 2.67 14.58
N ALA A 10 8.85 3.41 13.49
CA ALA A 10 8.22 4.72 13.32
C ALA A 10 6.73 4.61 12.95
N GLY A 11 6.31 3.46 12.42
CA GLY A 11 4.92 3.12 12.14
C GLY A 11 4.27 2.16 13.16
N PHE A 12 5.05 1.58 14.08
CA PHE A 12 4.63 0.46 14.95
C PHE A 12 3.36 0.73 15.75
N GLU A 13 3.31 1.83 16.51
CA GLU A 13 2.12 2.16 17.31
C GLU A 13 0.89 2.36 16.42
N ARG A 14 1.05 3.10 15.33
CA ARG A 14 -0.04 3.37 14.38
C ARG A 14 -0.54 2.09 13.69
N LYS A 15 0.36 1.14 13.38
CA LYS A 15 -0.02 -0.20 12.88
C LYS A 15 -0.95 -0.90 13.85
N ASN A 16 -0.60 -0.92 15.14
CA ASN A 16 -1.40 -1.61 16.15
C ASN A 16 -2.78 -0.97 16.33
N GLU A 17 -2.87 0.36 16.29
CA GLU A 17 -4.14 1.08 16.31
C GLU A 17 -5.00 0.76 15.07
N ILE A 18 -4.40 0.70 13.88
CA ILE A 18 -5.08 0.32 12.64
C ILE A 18 -5.56 -1.13 12.70
N ILE A 19 -4.76 -2.07 13.23
CA ILE A 19 -5.17 -3.48 13.40
C ILE A 19 -6.45 -3.56 14.23
N GLU A 20 -6.52 -2.87 15.37
CA GLU A 20 -7.71 -2.90 16.22
C GLU A 20 -8.92 -2.24 15.54
N HIS A 21 -8.72 -1.13 14.83
CA HIS A 21 -9.77 -0.50 14.03
C HIS A 21 -10.31 -1.42 12.93
N LEU A 22 -9.44 -2.10 12.20
CA LEU A 22 -9.82 -3.04 11.14
C LEU A 22 -10.62 -4.23 11.71
N LYS A 23 -10.17 -4.82 12.84
CA LYS A 23 -10.93 -5.88 13.53
C LYS A 23 -12.34 -5.40 13.90
N LYS A 24 -12.43 -4.22 14.52
CA LYS A 24 -13.71 -3.64 14.97
C LYS A 24 -14.68 -3.41 13.81
N ASN A 25 -14.17 -3.12 12.61
CA ASN A 25 -14.98 -2.88 11.40
C ASN A 25 -15.16 -4.13 10.52
N GLY A 26 -14.95 -5.34 11.06
CA GLY A 26 -15.25 -6.59 10.36
C GLY A 26 -14.23 -6.94 9.26
N HIS A 27 -13.00 -6.45 9.39
CA HIS A 27 -11.88 -6.84 8.54
C HIS A 27 -10.97 -7.85 9.27
N GLU A 28 -10.11 -8.51 8.50
CA GLU A 28 -9.19 -9.55 8.97
C GLU A 28 -7.75 -9.03 8.80
N PRO A 29 -7.24 -8.21 9.73
CA PRO A 29 -5.87 -7.73 9.65
C PRO A 29 -4.88 -8.84 9.99
N ILE A 30 -3.81 -8.94 9.20
CA ILE A 30 -2.71 -9.88 9.38
C ILE A 30 -1.42 -9.07 9.56
N ASP A 31 -0.87 -9.12 10.77
CA ASP A 31 0.39 -8.45 11.11
C ASP A 31 1.58 -9.21 10.51
N CYS A 32 2.38 -8.52 9.70
CA CYS A 32 3.62 -9.01 9.10
C CYS A 32 4.86 -8.44 9.80
N GLY A 33 4.67 -7.76 10.94
CA GLY A 33 5.71 -7.14 11.73
C GLY A 33 5.84 -5.64 11.48
N ALA A 34 6.64 -4.92 12.25
CA ALA A 34 7.34 -5.38 13.45
C ALA A 34 6.36 -5.83 14.55
N PHE A 35 6.73 -6.86 15.30
CA PHE A 35 5.89 -7.46 16.35
C PHE A 35 6.15 -6.86 17.74
N GLU A 36 7.24 -6.12 17.87
CA GLU A 36 7.64 -5.35 19.03
C GLU A 36 8.30 -4.06 18.56
N TYR A 37 8.38 -3.07 19.46
CA TYR A 37 9.06 -1.82 19.17
C TYR A 37 10.58 -1.99 19.31
N ASP A 38 11.31 -1.83 18.21
CA ASP A 38 12.78 -1.70 18.20
C ASP A 38 13.16 -0.43 17.44
N ALA A 39 13.60 0.60 18.15
CA ALA A 39 13.94 1.91 17.57
C ALA A 39 15.02 1.89 16.47
N LEU A 40 15.69 0.75 16.26
CA LEU A 40 16.76 0.57 15.28
C LEU A 40 16.36 -0.41 14.16
N ASP A 41 15.11 -0.88 14.11
CA ASP A 41 14.66 -1.79 13.06
C ASP A 41 14.58 -1.12 11.68
N ASP A 42 14.53 -1.98 10.65
CA ASP A 42 14.58 -1.57 9.25
C ASP A 42 13.30 -1.96 8.50
N TYR A 43 12.60 -0.96 7.97
CA TYR A 43 11.32 -1.13 7.25
C TYR A 43 11.26 -2.14 6.09
N PRO A 44 12.32 -2.41 5.28
CA PRO A 44 12.16 -3.15 4.04
C PRO A 44 11.57 -4.56 4.21
N ALA A 45 12.01 -5.31 5.23
CA ALA A 45 11.57 -6.70 5.41
C ALA A 45 10.06 -6.80 5.66
N PHE A 46 9.52 -5.93 6.52
CA PHE A 46 8.10 -5.90 6.86
C PHE A 46 7.24 -5.47 5.66
N CYS A 47 7.71 -4.48 4.91
CA CYS A 47 7.00 -3.94 3.75
C CYS A 47 6.96 -4.94 2.59
N ILE A 48 8.10 -5.59 2.31
CA ILE A 48 8.20 -6.63 1.28
C ILE A 48 7.31 -7.81 1.64
N GLU A 49 7.28 -8.25 2.90
CA GLU A 49 6.43 -9.38 3.29
C GLU A 49 4.95 -9.06 3.18
N ALA A 50 4.51 -7.89 3.65
CA ALA A 50 3.12 -7.44 3.48
C ALA A 50 2.72 -7.37 2.00
N ALA A 51 3.58 -6.79 1.14
CA ALA A 51 3.35 -6.71 -0.30
C ALA A 51 3.32 -8.08 -0.98
N ARG A 52 4.28 -8.97 -0.66
CA ARG A 52 4.36 -10.32 -1.22
C ARG A 52 3.12 -11.14 -0.91
N ARG A 53 2.64 -11.09 0.33
CA ARG A 53 1.41 -11.78 0.74
C ARG A 53 0.17 -11.17 0.08
N THR A 54 0.11 -9.84 -0.01
CA THR A 54 -1.00 -9.14 -0.67
C THR A 54 -1.14 -9.51 -2.15
N VAL A 55 -0.02 -9.55 -2.89
CA VAL A 55 -0.04 -9.92 -4.32
C VAL A 55 -0.44 -11.39 -4.50
N ALA A 56 0.03 -12.28 -3.63
CA ALA A 56 -0.27 -13.71 -3.70
C ALA A 56 -1.73 -14.03 -3.34
N ASP A 57 -2.38 -13.20 -2.52
CA ASP A 57 -3.74 -13.40 -2.03
C ASP A 57 -4.72 -12.46 -2.75
N LYS A 58 -5.25 -12.92 -3.90
CA LYS A 58 -6.14 -12.13 -4.76
C LYS A 58 -7.37 -11.65 -4.00
N GLY A 59 -7.57 -10.32 -4.00
CA GLY A 59 -8.69 -9.67 -3.32
C GLY A 59 -8.36 -9.18 -1.90
N SER A 60 -7.18 -9.51 -1.38
CA SER A 60 -6.63 -8.86 -0.20
C SER A 60 -6.12 -7.45 -0.50
N LEU A 61 -5.89 -6.68 0.57
CA LEU A 61 -5.20 -5.40 0.53
C LEU A 61 -4.01 -5.41 1.49
N GLY A 62 -3.16 -4.39 1.41
CA GLY A 62 -2.05 -4.19 2.33
C GLY A 62 -1.85 -2.74 2.75
N ILE A 63 -1.27 -2.55 3.94
CA ILE A 63 -0.93 -1.23 4.47
C ILE A 63 0.48 -1.30 5.03
N VAL A 64 1.38 -0.45 4.55
CA VAL A 64 2.75 -0.37 5.05
C VAL A 64 2.98 0.98 5.74
N LEU A 65 3.63 0.98 6.89
CA LEU A 65 3.73 2.15 7.77
C LEU A 65 5.16 2.41 8.21
N GLY A 66 5.53 3.68 8.25
CA GLY A 66 6.77 4.10 8.88
C GLY A 66 6.70 5.58 9.22
N GLY A 67 7.84 6.26 9.30
CA GLY A 67 7.85 7.69 9.65
C GLY A 67 7.04 8.54 8.68
N SER A 68 7.33 8.38 7.37
CA SER A 68 6.66 9.14 6.29
C SER A 68 5.79 8.28 5.37
N GLY A 69 5.97 6.96 5.36
CA GLY A 69 5.30 6.05 4.43
C GLY A 69 6.00 5.93 3.06
N ASN A 70 6.97 6.81 2.75
CA ASN A 70 7.65 6.80 1.45
C ASN A 70 8.63 5.62 1.30
N GLY A 71 9.51 5.40 2.28
CA GLY A 71 10.45 4.27 2.21
C GLY A 71 9.71 2.94 2.10
N GLU A 72 8.61 2.85 2.83
CA GLU A 72 7.75 1.68 2.93
C GLU A 72 7.06 1.37 1.60
N GLN A 73 6.46 2.38 0.97
CA GLN A 73 5.85 2.19 -0.35
C GLN A 73 6.89 1.98 -1.46
N ILE A 74 8.10 2.55 -1.36
CA ILE A 74 9.20 2.26 -2.29
C ILE A 74 9.58 0.78 -2.19
N ALA A 75 9.76 0.24 -0.97
CA ALA A 75 10.09 -1.17 -0.75
C ALA A 75 8.96 -2.10 -1.22
N ALA A 76 7.71 -1.78 -0.89
CA ALA A 76 6.55 -2.56 -1.33
C ALA A 76 6.43 -2.63 -2.86
N ASN A 77 6.70 -1.52 -3.58
CA ASN A 77 6.68 -1.49 -5.04
C ASN A 77 7.84 -2.26 -5.72
N LYS A 78 8.82 -2.77 -4.96
CA LYS A 78 9.82 -3.70 -5.50
C LYS A 78 9.34 -5.14 -5.55
N VAL A 79 8.20 -5.45 -4.96
CA VAL A 79 7.59 -6.77 -5.05
C VAL A 79 6.86 -6.91 -6.39
N PRO A 80 7.20 -7.93 -7.21
CA PRO A 80 6.56 -8.13 -8.51
C PRO A 80 5.04 -8.13 -8.44
N GLY A 81 4.39 -7.29 -9.24
CA GLY A 81 2.94 -7.14 -9.32
C GLY A 81 2.31 -6.28 -8.22
N ALA A 82 3.09 -5.78 -7.26
CA ALA A 82 2.61 -4.86 -6.24
C ALA A 82 2.43 -3.45 -6.80
N ARG A 83 1.32 -2.81 -6.44
CA ARG A 83 1.12 -1.36 -6.63
C ARG A 83 0.82 -0.76 -5.28
N CYS A 84 1.78 -0.02 -4.75
CA CYS A 84 1.72 0.64 -3.45
C CYS A 84 1.73 2.15 -3.61
N ALA A 85 0.58 2.80 -3.42
CA ALA A 85 0.50 4.26 -3.40
C ALA A 85 0.99 4.82 -2.06
N LEU A 86 1.29 6.12 -1.99
CA LEU A 86 1.38 6.84 -0.71
C LEU A 86 0.04 7.51 -0.45
N ALA A 87 -0.63 7.17 0.64
CA ALA A 87 -1.91 7.76 1.02
C ALA A 87 -1.71 8.74 2.18
N TRP A 88 -1.96 10.02 1.91
CA TRP A 88 -1.79 11.11 2.87
C TRP A 88 -3.08 11.93 3.08
N SER A 89 -4.17 11.48 2.47
CA SER A 89 -5.52 12.05 2.60
C SER A 89 -6.56 11.02 2.18
N VAL A 90 -7.82 11.23 2.60
CA VAL A 90 -8.96 10.41 2.15
C VAL A 90 -9.05 10.37 0.62
N ASP A 91 -8.82 11.49 -0.05
CA ASP A 91 -8.89 11.58 -1.51
C ASP A 91 -7.79 10.75 -2.18
N THR A 92 -6.55 10.80 -1.67
CA THR A 92 -5.46 10.01 -2.24
C THR A 92 -5.62 8.51 -1.97
N ALA A 93 -6.20 8.11 -0.83
CA ALA A 93 -6.59 6.73 -0.58
C ALA A 93 -7.66 6.22 -1.55
N LYS A 94 -8.69 7.03 -1.84
CA LYS A 94 -9.73 6.70 -2.83
C LYS A 94 -9.13 6.58 -4.24
N LEU A 95 -8.38 7.59 -4.67
CA LEU A 95 -7.76 7.61 -5.99
C LEU A 95 -6.78 6.43 -6.19
N ALA A 96 -6.07 6.02 -5.14
CA ALA A 96 -5.21 4.83 -5.18
C ALA A 96 -6.01 3.56 -5.55
N ARG A 97 -7.21 3.40 -4.99
CA ARG A 97 -8.11 2.28 -5.34
C ARG A 97 -8.75 2.48 -6.71
N GLU A 98 -9.35 3.64 -6.96
CA GLU A 98 -10.16 3.92 -8.15
C GLU A 98 -9.33 3.96 -9.43
N HIS A 99 -8.13 4.55 -9.41
CA HIS A 99 -7.33 4.83 -10.61
C HIS A 99 -6.13 3.91 -10.78
N ASN A 100 -5.53 3.46 -9.68
CA ASN A 100 -4.30 2.66 -9.72
C ASN A 100 -4.54 1.18 -9.40
N ASN A 101 -5.77 0.83 -8.99
CA ASN A 101 -6.07 -0.47 -8.39
C ASN A 101 -4.98 -0.89 -7.41
N ALA A 102 -4.49 0.05 -6.60
CA ALA A 102 -3.39 -0.18 -5.69
C ALA A 102 -3.84 -1.20 -4.65
N GLN A 103 -3.14 -2.33 -4.57
CA GLN A 103 -3.42 -3.32 -3.53
C GLN A 103 -2.86 -2.88 -2.19
N LEU A 104 -1.87 -1.98 -2.19
CA LEU A 104 -1.24 -1.46 -1.00
C LEU A 104 -1.25 0.08 -0.94
N ILE A 105 -1.22 0.60 0.28
CA ILE A 105 -0.86 2.00 0.57
C ILE A 105 0.24 2.07 1.62
N GLY A 106 1.13 3.03 1.44
CA GLY A 106 2.01 3.55 2.48
C GLY A 106 1.33 4.68 3.23
N ILE A 107 1.47 4.73 4.56
CA ILE A 107 1.02 5.84 5.40
C ILE A 107 2.16 6.27 6.34
N GLY A 108 2.36 7.57 6.48
CA GLY A 108 3.31 8.12 7.45
C GLY A 108 2.72 8.22 8.85
N GLY A 109 3.18 7.38 9.78
CA GLY A 109 2.73 7.38 11.18
C GLY A 109 2.97 8.69 11.92
N ARG A 110 3.96 9.49 11.49
CA ARG A 110 4.29 10.81 12.06
C ARG A 110 3.61 11.99 11.35
N MET A 111 2.83 11.72 10.30
CA MET A 111 2.29 12.76 9.41
C MET A 111 0.84 13.13 9.71
N HIS A 112 0.15 12.33 10.52
CA HIS A 112 -1.28 12.41 10.74
C HIS A 112 -1.63 12.15 12.19
N SER A 113 -2.73 12.76 12.64
CA SER A 113 -3.44 12.32 13.84
C SER A 113 -3.98 10.89 13.67
N LEU A 114 -4.39 10.27 14.77
CA LEU A 114 -5.03 8.95 14.72
C LEU A 114 -6.31 9.02 13.87
N GLU A 115 -7.17 10.01 14.11
CA GLU A 115 -8.44 10.19 13.40
C GLU A 115 -8.24 10.29 11.88
N GLU A 116 -7.31 11.14 11.44
CA GLU A 116 -6.97 11.28 10.02
C GLU A 116 -6.44 9.96 9.43
N THR A 117 -5.59 9.26 10.18
CA THR A 117 -5.06 7.97 9.74
C THR A 117 -6.17 6.94 9.54
N LEU A 118 -7.10 6.83 10.50
CA LEU A 118 -8.21 5.88 10.40
C LEU A 118 -9.16 6.25 9.25
N ALA A 119 -9.39 7.54 9.00
CA ALA A 119 -10.18 7.99 7.86
C ALA A 119 -9.53 7.61 6.51
N ILE A 120 -8.19 7.71 6.42
CA ILE A 120 -7.42 7.26 5.24
C ILE A 120 -7.58 5.74 5.06
N VAL A 121 -7.46 4.97 6.14
CA VAL A 121 -7.62 3.51 6.11
C VAL A 121 -9.04 3.12 5.65
N ASP A 122 -10.07 3.74 6.23
CA ASP A 122 -11.47 3.48 5.88
C ASP A 122 -11.74 3.77 4.41
N ALA A 123 -11.24 4.90 3.91
CA ALA A 123 -11.33 5.25 2.51
C ALA A 123 -10.67 4.20 1.62
N PHE A 124 -9.48 3.72 1.98
CA PHE A 124 -8.76 2.72 1.20
C PHE A 124 -9.46 1.36 1.15
N VAL A 125 -9.93 0.84 2.30
CA VAL A 125 -10.52 -0.50 2.37
C VAL A 125 -11.95 -0.55 1.84
N SER A 126 -12.69 0.57 1.87
CA SER A 126 -14.07 0.63 1.37
C SER A 126 -14.17 0.96 -0.13
N THR A 127 -13.18 1.64 -0.70
CA THR A 127 -13.24 2.12 -2.08
C THR A 127 -12.94 0.99 -3.08
N LYS A 128 -13.84 0.84 -4.04
CA LYS A 128 -13.73 -0.17 -5.10
C LYS A 128 -12.86 0.34 -6.24
N TRP A 129 -12.17 -0.59 -6.89
CA TRP A 129 -11.54 -0.36 -8.18
C TRP A 129 -12.59 0.06 -9.23
N SER A 130 -12.29 1.06 -10.05
CA SER A 130 -13.25 1.64 -11.01
C SER A 130 -13.58 0.71 -12.18
N ASN A 131 -12.68 -0.21 -12.53
CA ASN A 131 -12.77 -1.07 -13.73
C ASN A 131 -12.79 -0.31 -15.06
N GLU A 132 -12.37 0.96 -15.09
CA GLU A 132 -12.36 1.68 -16.35
C GLU A 132 -11.17 1.31 -17.24
N GLU A 133 -11.44 1.18 -18.54
CA GLU A 133 -10.47 0.74 -19.55
C GLU A 133 -9.19 1.59 -19.59
N ARG A 134 -9.31 2.91 -19.41
CA ARG A 134 -8.13 3.81 -19.43
C ARG A 134 -7.18 3.52 -18.27
N HIS A 135 -7.71 3.12 -17.12
CA HIS A 135 -6.93 2.84 -15.94
C HIS A 135 -6.32 1.44 -16.04
N GLN A 136 -7.10 0.45 -16.51
CA GLN A 136 -6.59 -0.90 -16.79
C GLN A 136 -5.43 -0.88 -17.80
N ARG A 137 -5.59 -0.17 -18.94
CA ARG A 137 -4.54 -0.05 -19.95
C ARG A 137 -3.22 0.48 -19.39
N ARG A 138 -3.27 1.44 -18.46
CA ARG A 138 -2.05 2.00 -17.83
C ARG A 138 -1.39 0.99 -16.88
N ILE A 139 -2.19 0.23 -16.14
CA ILE A 139 -1.70 -0.86 -15.28
C ILE A 139 -1.04 -1.95 -16.13
N ASP A 140 -1.65 -2.32 -17.27
CA ASP A 140 -1.12 -3.36 -18.15
C ASP A 140 0.22 -2.96 -18.78
N ILE A 141 0.38 -1.70 -19.21
CA ILE A 141 1.66 -1.17 -19.71
C ILE A 141 2.76 -1.29 -18.64
N LEU A 142 2.44 -0.92 -17.39
CA LEU A 142 3.41 -0.99 -16.28
C LEU A 142 3.76 -2.44 -15.92
N ALA A 143 2.78 -3.34 -15.95
CA ALA A 143 2.99 -4.76 -15.70
C ALA A 143 3.85 -5.41 -16.78
N GLU A 144 3.68 -5.03 -18.06
CA GLU A 144 4.55 -5.52 -19.13
C GLU A 144 5.98 -5.00 -18.97
N TYR A 145 6.17 -3.73 -18.62
CA TYR A 145 7.49 -3.19 -18.30
C TYR A 145 8.15 -3.93 -17.12
N GLU A 146 7.40 -4.22 -16.06
CA GLU A 146 7.91 -4.97 -14.91
C GLU A 146 8.38 -6.39 -15.30
N LYS A 147 7.69 -7.02 -16.26
CA LYS A 147 8.01 -8.36 -16.75
C LYS A 147 9.22 -8.40 -17.68
N THR A 148 9.37 -7.41 -18.56
CA THR A 148 10.36 -7.44 -19.64
C THR A 148 11.57 -6.55 -19.39
N GLY A 149 11.43 -5.50 -18.58
CA GLY A 149 12.41 -4.42 -18.44
C GLY A 149 12.51 -3.51 -19.68
N GLU A 150 11.72 -3.76 -20.72
CA GLU A 150 11.72 -2.97 -21.96
C GLU A 150 10.83 -1.74 -21.80
N ALA A 151 11.43 -0.55 -21.87
CA ALA A 151 10.68 0.69 -21.74
C ALA A 151 9.68 0.85 -22.91
N PRO A 152 8.39 1.16 -22.64
CA PRO A 152 7.41 1.39 -23.68
C PRO A 152 7.75 2.67 -24.46
N ALA A 153 7.32 2.74 -25.72
CA ALA A 153 7.53 3.91 -26.56
C ALA A 153 6.90 5.17 -25.93
N VAL A 154 7.66 6.26 -25.91
CA VAL A 154 7.16 7.58 -25.50
C VAL A 154 6.50 8.24 -26.70
N PRO A 155 5.16 8.51 -26.68
CA PRO A 155 4.47 9.08 -27.83
C PRO A 155 5.06 10.43 -28.24
N GLY A 156 5.47 10.55 -29.50
CA GLY A 156 6.05 11.78 -30.06
C GLY A 156 7.52 12.00 -29.74
N ALA A 157 8.23 11.03 -29.16
CA ALA A 157 9.68 11.12 -29.00
C ALA A 157 10.38 11.18 -30.37
N PRO A 158 11.39 12.06 -30.55
CA PRO A 158 12.17 12.11 -31.77
C PRO A 158 12.94 10.81 -31.97
N ALA A 159 13.08 10.40 -33.24
CA ALA A 159 13.88 9.25 -33.66
C ALA A 159 15.38 9.48 -33.41
#